data_AF-A0A1I5W8P5-F1
#
_entry.id   AF-A0A1I5W8P5-F1
#
_cell.length_a   1.000
_cell.length_b   1.000
_cell.length_c   1.000
_cell.angle_alpha   90.00
_cell.angle_beta   90.00
_cell.angle_gamma   90.00
#
_symmetry.space_group_name_H-M   'P 1'
#
loop_
_entity.id
_entity.type
_entity.pdbx_description
1 polymer ?
#
loop_
_entity_poly.entity_id
_entity_poly.type
_entity_poly.pdbx_seq_one_letter_code
_entity_poly.pdbx_strand_id
1 'polypeptide(L)'
;MLDARKIYRKVTSKVNDFSPEQLQNLICIVNLYRGNAQKFESTVQRYLQTATNLAKETAEATTELQKQLQKVLKTVTNFATNFAKENKEAKSFVDALNIEEIASIYEQQNALVQAALVVAPDIKDLESIAHLCKALRKPQDKLIKQLLDSIGAAAKEYQLSKNKDWKELNLKEQLDQLKALQQQLSGNHDEEEPGLLHETEYFYKQAHWLTSRFPDGVYTDVEGLCKVVTQKEIEAKDWSLSPGRYVGVDTTTDDDFDYEERLNEIHIELEGLNEEAFNLANQIQNTIKEII
;
A
#
# COMPACT_ATOMS: atom_id res chain seq x y z
N MET A 1 -0.42 -21.15 24.33
CA MET A 1 -0.55 -19.68 24.40
C MET A 1 -0.33 -19.11 23.00
N LEU A 2 -1.15 -18.15 22.60
CA LEU A 2 -1.08 -17.48 21.29
C LEU A 2 -1.14 -15.98 21.55
N ASP A 3 -0.11 -15.24 21.14
CA ASP A 3 0.02 -13.80 21.30
C ASP A 3 -0.28 -13.10 19.97
N ALA A 4 -1.51 -12.58 19.84
CA ALA A 4 -1.94 -11.89 18.63
C ALA A 4 -1.69 -10.37 18.68
N ARG A 5 -0.98 -9.86 19.69
CA ARG A 5 -0.85 -8.41 19.91
C ARG A 5 -0.03 -7.67 18.84
N LYS A 6 0.78 -8.39 18.07
CA LYS A 6 1.55 -7.83 16.94
C LYS A 6 0.88 -8.08 15.58
N ILE A 7 -0.33 -8.65 15.55
CA ILE A 7 -1.00 -9.07 14.31
C ILE A 7 -2.16 -8.15 13.96
N TYR A 8 -2.92 -7.67 14.96
CA TYR A 8 -4.06 -6.78 14.69
C TYR A 8 -3.59 -5.51 13.99
N ARG A 9 -4.46 -4.94 13.18
CA ARG A 9 -4.27 -3.58 12.66
C ARG A 9 -5.04 -2.59 13.54
N LYS A 10 -4.50 -1.39 13.66
CA LYS A 10 -5.13 -0.30 14.40
C LYS A 10 -6.00 0.48 13.43
N VAL A 11 -7.32 0.37 13.57
CA VAL A 11 -8.29 1.07 12.72
C VAL A 11 -8.53 2.48 13.24
N THR A 12 -8.60 2.63 14.56
CA THR A 12 -8.67 3.94 15.22
C THR A 12 -7.83 3.93 16.48
N SER A 13 -7.71 5.06 17.17
CA SER A 13 -7.07 5.13 18.49
C SER A 13 -7.66 4.18 19.52
N LYS A 14 -8.93 3.78 19.35
CA LYS A 14 -9.71 2.95 20.28
C LYS A 14 -10.11 1.58 19.73
N VAL A 15 -9.99 1.36 18.42
CA VAL A 15 -10.45 0.14 17.74
C VAL A 15 -9.28 -0.53 17.04
N ASN A 16 -9.01 -1.76 17.46
CA ASN A 16 -8.15 -2.69 16.77
C ASN A 16 -9.02 -3.81 16.19
N ASP A 17 -8.77 -4.19 14.95
CA ASP A 17 -9.44 -5.33 14.32
C ASP A 17 -8.42 -6.27 13.68
N PHE A 18 -8.92 -7.38 13.15
CA PHE A 18 -8.14 -8.29 12.34
C PHE A 18 -8.75 -8.33 10.95
N SER A 19 -7.90 -8.25 9.92
CA SER A 19 -8.35 -8.55 8.57
C SER A 19 -8.83 -10.01 8.48
N PRO A 20 -9.67 -10.35 7.49
CA PRO A 20 -10.08 -11.73 7.26
C PRO A 20 -8.88 -12.69 7.12
N GLU A 21 -7.79 -12.24 6.49
CA GLU A 21 -6.57 -13.03 6.33
C GLU A 21 -5.81 -13.18 7.64
N GLN A 22 -5.68 -12.13 8.45
CA GLN A 22 -5.06 -12.22 9.78
C GLN A 22 -5.80 -13.21 10.67
N LEU A 23 -7.14 -13.17 10.69
CA LEU A 23 -7.96 -14.17 11.40
C LEU A 23 -7.72 -15.58 10.86
N GLN A 24 -7.68 -15.71 9.54
CA GLN A 24 -7.46 -17.01 8.89
C GLN A 24 -6.07 -17.57 9.18
N ASN A 25 -5.04 -16.71 9.30
CA ASN A 25 -3.70 -17.10 9.72
C ASN A 25 -3.68 -17.63 11.16
N LEU A 26 -4.34 -16.92 12.09
CA LEU A 26 -4.50 -17.38 13.48
C LEU A 26 -5.23 -18.73 13.55
N ILE A 27 -6.28 -18.91 12.74
CA ILE A 27 -7.00 -20.19 12.62
C ILE A 27 -6.06 -21.30 12.13
N CYS A 28 -5.15 -21.01 11.20
CA CYS A 28 -4.17 -21.99 10.72
C CYS A 28 -3.26 -22.45 11.87
N ILE A 29 -2.75 -21.54 12.70
CA ILE A 29 -1.90 -21.90 13.86
C ILE A 29 -2.63 -22.86 14.80
N VAL A 30 -3.90 -22.58 15.12
CA VAL A 30 -4.71 -23.45 15.98
C VAL A 30 -4.96 -24.82 15.35
N ASN A 31 -5.13 -24.88 14.03
CA ASN A 31 -5.31 -26.15 13.31
C ASN A 31 -4.01 -26.96 13.25
N LEU A 32 -2.86 -26.29 13.02
CA LEU A 32 -1.55 -26.92 13.09
C LEU A 32 -1.32 -27.55 14.46
N TYR A 33 -1.63 -26.82 15.55
CA TYR A 33 -1.52 -27.35 16.92
C TYR A 33 -2.38 -28.62 17.12
N ARG A 34 -3.53 -28.70 16.44
CA ARG A 34 -4.43 -29.87 16.47
C ARG A 34 -4.02 -30.99 15.52
N GLY A 35 -2.89 -30.86 14.80
CA GLY A 35 -2.41 -31.83 13.82
C GLY A 35 -3.15 -31.78 12.47
N ASN A 36 -3.92 -30.72 12.20
CA ASN A 36 -4.63 -30.54 10.92
C ASN A 36 -3.83 -29.65 9.95
N ALA A 37 -2.87 -30.24 9.25
CA ALA A 37 -2.05 -29.54 8.25
C ALA A 37 -2.84 -29.11 7.00
N GLN A 38 -3.92 -29.82 6.64
CA GLN A 38 -4.71 -29.55 5.43
C GLN A 38 -5.29 -28.12 5.41
N LYS A 39 -5.71 -27.59 6.57
CA LYS A 39 -6.21 -26.21 6.67
C LYS A 39 -5.12 -25.17 6.40
N PHE A 40 -3.89 -25.45 6.81
CA PHE A 40 -2.74 -24.60 6.54
C PHE A 40 -2.40 -24.64 5.05
N GLU A 41 -2.21 -25.83 4.48
CA GLU A 41 -1.85 -26.03 3.07
C GLU A 41 -2.86 -25.37 2.12
N SER A 42 -4.17 -25.62 2.33
CA SER A 42 -5.23 -25.02 1.51
C SER A 42 -5.30 -23.50 1.64
N THR A 43 -4.99 -22.95 2.82
CA THR A 43 -4.97 -21.49 3.03
C THR A 43 -3.79 -20.85 2.31
N VAL A 44 -2.59 -21.41 2.46
CA VAL A 44 -1.38 -20.94 1.78
C VAL A 44 -1.58 -21.02 0.26
N GLN A 45 -2.05 -22.15 -0.27
CA GLN A 45 -2.31 -22.30 -1.70
C GLN A 45 -3.31 -21.26 -2.22
N ARG A 46 -4.37 -20.97 -1.45
CA ARG A 46 -5.34 -19.94 -1.82
C ARG A 46 -4.70 -18.56 -1.88
N TYR A 47 -3.86 -18.18 -0.91
CA TYR A 47 -3.15 -16.91 -0.95
C TYR A 47 -2.20 -16.81 -2.14
N LEU A 48 -1.43 -17.86 -2.41
CA LEU A 48 -0.53 -17.91 -3.57
C LEU A 48 -1.31 -17.80 -4.89
N GLN A 49 -2.45 -18.47 -5.00
CA GLN A 49 -3.30 -18.38 -6.18
C GLN A 49 -3.92 -16.99 -6.35
N THR A 50 -4.40 -16.38 -5.27
CA THR A 50 -4.92 -15.01 -5.30
C THR A 50 -3.84 -14.02 -5.70
N ALA A 51 -2.65 -14.09 -5.08
CA ALA A 51 -1.51 -13.25 -5.44
C ALA A 51 -1.07 -13.44 -6.90
N THR A 52 -1.09 -14.68 -7.42
CA THR A 52 -0.81 -15.00 -8.82
C THR A 52 -1.82 -14.37 -9.78
N ASN A 53 -3.11 -14.43 -9.45
CA ASN A 53 -4.15 -13.83 -10.28
C ASN A 53 -4.03 -12.30 -10.28
N LEU A 54 -3.84 -11.71 -9.11
CA LEU A 54 -3.64 -10.27 -8.95
C LEU A 54 -2.35 -9.81 -9.63
N ALA A 55 -1.27 -10.59 -9.61
CA ALA A 55 -0.04 -10.26 -10.31
C ALA A 55 -0.25 -10.14 -11.83
N LYS A 56 -1.06 -11.04 -12.42
CA LYS A 56 -1.41 -10.98 -13.84
C LYS A 56 -2.27 -9.76 -14.16
N GLU A 57 -3.29 -9.51 -13.35
CA GLU A 57 -4.15 -8.32 -13.50
C GLU A 57 -3.35 -7.02 -13.32
N THR A 58 -2.45 -6.96 -12.35
CA THR A 58 -1.51 -5.85 -12.11
C THR A 58 -0.63 -5.63 -13.34
N ALA A 59 -0.11 -6.69 -13.95
CA ALA A 59 0.72 -6.58 -15.15
C ALA A 59 -0.07 -6.07 -16.36
N GLU A 60 -1.32 -6.51 -16.54
CA GLU A 60 -2.22 -6.01 -17.59
C GLU A 60 -2.50 -4.51 -17.40
N ALA A 61 -2.92 -4.11 -16.20
CA ALA A 61 -3.18 -2.71 -15.86
C ALA A 61 -1.91 -1.84 -15.97
N THR A 62 -0.75 -2.35 -15.55
CA THR A 62 0.54 -1.66 -15.68
C THR A 62 0.93 -1.45 -17.14
N THR A 63 0.71 -2.46 -17.99
CA THR A 63 0.96 -2.37 -19.44
C THR A 63 0.09 -1.29 -20.07
N GLU A 64 -1.20 -1.24 -19.70
CA GLU A 64 -2.11 -0.23 -20.26
C GLU A 64 -1.80 1.18 -19.74
N LEU A 65 -1.47 1.32 -18.45
CA LEU A 65 -0.99 2.57 -17.87
C LEU A 65 0.25 3.07 -18.61
N GLN A 66 1.24 2.21 -18.82
CA GLN A 66 2.47 2.58 -19.52
C GLN A 66 2.19 3.07 -20.94
N LYS A 67 1.35 2.37 -21.71
CA LYS A 67 0.94 2.79 -23.06
C LYS A 67 0.25 4.15 -23.05
N GLN A 68 -0.70 4.33 -22.13
CA GLN A 68 -1.45 5.58 -22.03
C GLN A 68 -0.55 6.74 -21.62
N LEU A 69 0.36 6.51 -20.68
CA LEU A 69 1.35 7.48 -20.24
C LEU A 69 2.29 7.89 -21.39
N GLN A 70 2.79 6.93 -22.17
CA GLN A 70 3.60 7.20 -23.37
C GLN A 70 2.82 8.02 -24.40
N LYS A 71 1.55 7.70 -24.62
CA LYS A 71 0.67 8.42 -25.55
C LYS A 71 0.45 9.87 -25.09
N VAL A 72 0.14 10.09 -23.81
CA VAL A 72 -0.04 11.42 -23.23
C VAL A 72 1.26 12.22 -23.33
N LEU A 73 2.38 11.67 -22.86
CA LEU A 73 3.69 12.32 -22.93
C LEU A 73 4.04 12.72 -24.35
N LYS A 74 3.88 11.83 -25.34
CA LYS A 74 4.14 12.13 -26.75
C LYS A 74 3.24 13.26 -27.27
N THR A 75 1.94 13.20 -26.96
CA THR A 75 0.95 14.20 -27.41
C THR A 75 1.29 15.57 -26.84
N VAL A 76 1.52 15.65 -25.53
CA VAL A 76 1.81 16.90 -24.83
C VAL A 76 3.18 17.45 -25.23
N THR A 77 4.21 16.61 -25.35
CA THR A 77 5.56 17.03 -25.76
C THR A 77 5.58 17.57 -27.18
N ASN A 78 4.87 16.92 -28.12
CA ASN A 78 4.75 17.41 -29.49
C ASN A 78 4.07 18.77 -29.54
N PHE A 79 2.97 18.95 -28.79
CA PHE A 79 2.31 20.24 -28.67
C PHE A 79 3.24 21.29 -28.06
N ALA A 80 3.84 21.01 -26.90
CA ALA A 80 4.72 21.93 -26.19
C ALA A 80 5.90 22.39 -27.05
N THR A 81 6.53 21.45 -27.77
CA THR A 81 7.66 21.74 -28.66
C THR A 81 7.26 22.64 -29.83
N ASN A 82 6.09 22.43 -30.42
CA ASN A 82 5.60 23.28 -31.50
C ASN A 82 5.16 24.66 -30.98
N PHE A 83 4.45 24.68 -29.84
CA PHE A 83 4.01 25.90 -29.19
C PHE A 83 5.19 26.80 -28.76
N ALA A 84 6.28 26.20 -28.28
CA ALA A 84 7.50 26.91 -27.89
C ALA A 84 8.27 27.56 -29.06
N LYS A 85 8.06 27.10 -30.31
CA LYS A 85 8.62 27.77 -31.51
C LYS A 85 8.00 29.14 -31.74
N GLU A 86 6.70 29.26 -31.43
CA GLU A 86 5.93 30.49 -31.60
C GLU A 86 5.93 31.34 -30.33
N ASN A 87 6.07 30.72 -29.15
CA ASN A 87 6.08 31.36 -27.85
C ASN A 87 7.36 31.00 -27.08
N LYS A 88 8.38 31.86 -27.16
CA LYS A 88 9.70 31.60 -26.52
C LYS A 88 9.62 31.36 -25.02
N GLU A 89 8.63 31.95 -24.36
CA GLU A 89 8.38 31.82 -22.91
C GLU A 89 7.84 30.43 -22.54
N ALA A 90 7.32 29.65 -23.50
CA ALA A 90 6.82 28.30 -23.28
C ALA A 90 7.90 27.22 -23.27
N LYS A 91 9.18 27.61 -23.33
CA LYS A 91 10.30 26.67 -23.20
C LYS A 91 10.30 25.96 -21.84
N SER A 92 9.90 26.66 -20.77
CA SER A 92 9.75 26.09 -19.43
C SER A 92 8.75 24.93 -19.41
N PHE A 93 7.71 24.94 -20.25
CA PHE A 93 6.78 23.82 -20.37
C PHE A 93 7.44 22.59 -20.99
N VAL A 94 8.26 22.77 -22.02
CA VAL A 94 9.01 21.66 -22.62
C VAL A 94 9.99 21.08 -21.61
N ASP A 95 10.70 21.93 -20.88
CA ASP A 95 11.68 21.51 -19.87
C ASP A 95 10.99 20.76 -18.71
N ALA A 96 9.79 21.18 -18.28
CA ALA A 96 9.01 20.52 -17.23
C ALA A 96 8.53 19.11 -17.61
N LEU A 97 8.36 18.82 -18.91
CA LEU A 97 7.96 17.49 -19.40
C LEU A 97 9.14 16.51 -19.50
N ASN A 98 10.37 16.99 -19.40
CA ASN A 98 11.57 16.15 -19.41
C ASN A 98 11.84 15.58 -18.01
N ILE A 99 11.04 14.59 -17.61
CA ILE A 99 11.12 13.94 -16.30
C ILE A 99 12.16 12.81 -16.34
N GLU A 100 13.24 12.94 -15.56
CA GLU A 100 14.40 12.03 -15.58
C GLU A 100 14.03 10.60 -15.17
N GLU A 101 13.07 10.44 -14.25
CA GLU A 101 12.70 9.16 -13.65
C GLU A 101 11.86 8.25 -14.58
N ILE A 102 11.36 8.76 -15.72
CA ILE A 102 10.51 7.99 -16.63
C ILE A 102 11.17 6.68 -17.06
N ALA A 103 12.46 6.73 -17.43
CA ALA A 103 13.18 5.56 -17.93
C ALA A 103 13.26 4.45 -16.87
N SER A 104 13.63 4.80 -15.63
CA SER A 104 13.74 3.85 -14.53
C SER A 104 12.37 3.26 -14.14
N ILE A 105 11.31 4.07 -14.15
CA ILE A 105 9.95 3.58 -13.86
C ILE A 105 9.50 2.60 -14.95
N TYR A 106 9.77 2.90 -16.24
CA TYR A 106 9.45 1.97 -17.32
C TYR A 106 10.24 0.66 -17.24
N GLU A 107 11.50 0.69 -16.82
CA GLU A 107 12.28 -0.52 -16.57
C GLU A 107 11.65 -1.39 -15.47
N GLN A 108 11.23 -0.78 -14.36
CA GLN A 108 10.53 -1.48 -13.28
C GLN A 108 9.18 -2.05 -13.72
N GLN A 109 8.38 -1.28 -14.47
CA GLN A 109 7.12 -1.75 -15.04
C GLN A 109 7.34 -2.94 -15.98
N ASN A 110 8.34 -2.86 -16.86
CA ASN A 110 8.68 -3.95 -17.77
C ASN A 110 9.12 -5.19 -17.00
N ALA A 111 9.95 -5.03 -15.96
CA ALA A 111 10.37 -6.14 -15.10
C ALA A 111 9.18 -6.81 -14.41
N LEU A 112 8.25 -6.02 -13.85
CA LEU A 112 7.03 -6.51 -13.22
C LEU A 112 6.17 -7.31 -14.22
N VAL A 113 5.94 -6.74 -15.41
CA VAL A 113 5.15 -7.39 -16.46
C VAL A 113 5.80 -8.69 -16.90
N GLN A 114 7.12 -8.72 -17.12
CA GLN A 114 7.83 -9.95 -17.51
C GLN A 114 7.78 -11.03 -16.43
N ALA A 115 7.96 -10.66 -15.15
CA ALA A 115 7.86 -11.61 -14.04
C ALA A 115 6.45 -12.21 -13.93
N ALA A 116 5.41 -11.40 -14.11
CA ALA A 116 4.02 -11.83 -14.03
C ALA A 116 3.58 -12.74 -15.20
N LEU A 117 4.27 -12.75 -16.35
CA LEU A 117 3.92 -13.64 -17.47
C LEU A 117 4.18 -15.12 -17.17
N VAL A 118 5.20 -15.41 -16.36
CA VAL A 118 5.66 -16.77 -16.06
C VAL A 118 5.39 -17.19 -14.63
N VAL A 119 4.70 -16.35 -13.85
CA VAL A 119 4.43 -16.58 -12.43
C VAL A 119 3.58 -17.82 -12.18
N ALA A 120 4.08 -18.68 -11.30
CA ALA A 120 3.32 -19.79 -10.70
C ALA A 120 2.90 -19.42 -9.27
N PRO A 121 1.88 -20.10 -8.70
CA PRO A 121 1.47 -19.90 -7.31
C PRO A 121 2.50 -20.53 -6.34
N ASP A 122 3.69 -19.96 -6.30
CA ASP A 122 4.82 -20.34 -5.45
C ASP A 122 5.43 -19.09 -4.76
N ILE A 123 5.96 -19.28 -3.56
CA ILE A 123 6.54 -18.19 -2.76
C ILE A 123 7.72 -17.53 -3.49
N LYS A 124 8.62 -18.30 -4.10
CA LYS A 124 9.84 -17.75 -4.73
C LYS A 124 9.51 -16.95 -5.97
N ASP A 125 8.57 -17.43 -6.76
CA ASP A 125 8.14 -16.75 -7.99
C ASP A 125 7.46 -15.41 -7.66
N LEU A 126 6.61 -15.40 -6.62
CA LEU A 126 5.85 -14.22 -6.21
C LEU A 126 6.68 -13.19 -5.42
N GLU A 127 7.78 -13.58 -4.79
CA GLU A 127 8.63 -12.68 -3.99
C GLU A 127 9.15 -11.49 -4.81
N SER A 128 9.71 -11.77 -5.99
CA SER A 128 10.22 -10.72 -6.88
C SER A 128 9.14 -9.76 -7.34
N ILE A 129 7.95 -10.28 -7.64
CA ILE A 129 6.77 -9.51 -8.04
C ILE A 129 6.30 -8.62 -6.89
N ALA A 130 6.19 -9.15 -5.68
CA ALA A 130 5.78 -8.39 -4.51
C ALA A 130 6.72 -7.21 -4.23
N HIS A 131 8.04 -7.43 -4.34
CA HIS A 131 9.03 -6.35 -4.21
C HIS A 131 8.92 -5.30 -5.31
N LEU A 132 8.71 -5.71 -6.56
CA LEU A 132 8.50 -4.79 -7.68
C LEU A 132 7.21 -3.98 -7.50
N CYS A 133 6.12 -4.62 -7.06
CA CYS A 133 4.87 -3.95 -6.73
C CYS A 133 5.09 -2.88 -5.66
N LYS A 134 5.73 -3.21 -4.54
CA LYS A 134 6.07 -2.25 -3.46
C LYS A 134 6.90 -1.07 -3.99
N ALA A 135 7.95 -1.37 -4.76
CA ALA A 135 8.89 -0.38 -5.27
C ALA A 135 8.24 0.58 -6.28
N LEU A 136 7.26 0.12 -7.05
CA LEU A 136 6.59 0.92 -8.09
C LEU A 136 5.55 1.89 -7.54
N ARG A 137 4.88 1.60 -6.41
CA ARG A 137 3.73 2.39 -5.91
C ARG A 137 4.02 3.90 -5.86
N LYS A 138 4.93 4.32 -4.97
CA LYS A 138 5.23 5.76 -4.75
C LYS A 138 5.86 6.42 -6.00
N PRO A 139 6.87 5.85 -6.68
CA PRO A 139 7.47 6.47 -7.86
C PRO A 139 6.51 6.65 -9.04
N GLN A 140 5.65 5.67 -9.31
CA GLN A 140 4.67 5.74 -10.39
C GLN A 140 3.65 6.86 -10.15
N ASP A 141 3.10 6.95 -8.93
CA ASP A 141 2.16 8.02 -8.57
C ASP A 141 2.82 9.40 -8.63
N LYS A 142 4.06 9.51 -8.15
CA LYS A 142 4.82 10.75 -8.22
C LYS A 142 5.02 11.21 -9.66
N LEU A 143 5.38 10.29 -10.57
CA LEU A 143 5.54 10.58 -12.00
C LEU A 143 4.24 11.09 -12.62
N ILE A 144 3.13 10.39 -12.38
CA ILE A 144 1.82 10.78 -12.93
C ILE A 144 1.39 12.13 -12.37
N LYS A 145 1.55 12.36 -11.07
CA LYS A 145 1.28 13.65 -10.43
C LYS A 145 2.11 14.77 -11.04
N GLN A 146 3.43 14.59 -11.18
CA GLN A 146 4.32 15.58 -11.78
C GLN A 146 3.92 15.92 -13.23
N LEU A 147 3.53 14.92 -14.02
CA LEU A 147 3.02 15.13 -15.37
C LEU A 147 1.71 15.94 -15.37
N LEU A 148 0.74 15.55 -14.52
CA LEU A 148 -0.55 16.24 -14.42
C LEU A 148 -0.38 17.69 -13.95
N ASP A 149 0.47 17.92 -12.97
CA ASP A 149 0.78 19.26 -12.43
C ASP A 149 1.45 20.13 -13.51
N SER A 150 2.41 19.57 -14.27
CA SER A 150 3.08 20.28 -15.37
C SER A 150 2.09 20.68 -16.47
N ILE A 151 1.19 19.76 -16.85
CA ILE A 151 0.13 20.04 -17.82
C ILE A 151 -0.84 21.10 -17.28
N GLY A 152 -1.26 21.00 -16.02
CA GLY A 152 -2.19 21.92 -15.38
C GLY A 152 -1.61 23.33 -15.24
N ALA A 153 -0.35 23.44 -14.82
CA ALA A 153 0.38 24.69 -14.72
C ALA A 153 0.47 25.39 -16.08
N ALA A 154 0.94 24.68 -17.12
CA ALA A 154 1.03 25.23 -18.47
C ALA A 154 -0.34 25.61 -19.05
N ALA A 155 -1.37 24.80 -18.83
CA ALA A 155 -2.72 25.09 -19.29
C ALA A 155 -3.27 26.40 -18.70
N LYS A 156 -2.93 26.69 -17.43
CA LYS A 156 -3.32 27.93 -16.74
C LYS A 156 -2.46 29.12 -17.17
N GLU A 157 -1.14 28.96 -17.15
CA GLU A 157 -0.17 30.02 -17.46
C GLU A 157 -0.34 30.57 -18.88
N TYR A 158 -0.45 29.67 -19.87
CA TYR A 158 -0.57 30.04 -21.29
C TYR A 158 -2.02 30.08 -21.80
N GLN A 159 -3.01 29.95 -20.91
CA GLN A 159 -4.44 29.91 -21.26
C GLN A 159 -4.75 28.92 -22.40
N LEU A 160 -4.14 27.72 -22.37
CA LEU A 160 -4.22 26.73 -23.45
C LEU A 160 -5.66 26.28 -23.73
N SER A 161 -6.56 26.42 -22.76
CA SER A 161 -8.01 26.21 -22.96
C SER A 161 -8.66 27.13 -24.00
N LYS A 162 -7.99 28.21 -24.42
CA LYS A 162 -8.40 29.09 -25.54
C LYS A 162 -7.68 28.76 -26.84
N ASN A 163 -6.60 27.99 -26.81
CA ASN A 163 -5.83 27.60 -27.97
C ASN A 163 -6.58 26.51 -28.77
N LYS A 164 -6.67 26.68 -30.10
CA LYS A 164 -7.40 25.76 -30.97
C LYS A 164 -6.71 24.39 -31.06
N ASP A 165 -5.40 24.38 -31.29
CA ASP A 165 -4.62 23.16 -31.43
C ASP A 165 -4.63 22.34 -30.15
N TRP A 166 -4.61 22.99 -28.98
CA TRP A 166 -4.76 22.33 -27.67
C TRP A 166 -6.10 21.60 -27.52
N LYS A 167 -7.20 22.22 -27.97
CA LYS A 167 -8.53 21.59 -27.93
C LYS A 167 -8.63 20.38 -28.86
N GLU A 168 -7.98 20.44 -30.01
CA GLU A 168 -7.95 19.34 -30.99
C GLU A 168 -7.21 18.11 -30.46
N LEU A 169 -6.36 18.24 -29.43
CA LEU A 169 -5.70 17.09 -28.78
C LEU A 169 -6.66 16.17 -28.01
N ASN A 170 -7.86 16.66 -27.67
CA ASN A 170 -8.83 15.98 -26.80
C ASN A 170 -8.17 15.41 -25.52
N LEU A 171 -7.31 16.23 -24.89
CA LEU A 171 -6.42 15.75 -23.83
C LEU A 171 -7.17 15.28 -22.58
N LYS A 172 -8.35 15.84 -22.31
CA LYS A 172 -9.16 15.54 -21.13
C LYS A 172 -9.46 14.05 -21.01
N GLU A 173 -9.98 13.43 -22.06
CA GLU A 173 -10.31 12.00 -22.08
C GLU A 173 -9.06 11.14 -21.85
N GLN A 174 -7.91 11.55 -22.40
CA GLN A 174 -6.66 10.82 -22.21
C GLN A 174 -6.15 10.89 -20.77
N LEU A 175 -6.29 12.05 -20.11
CA LEU A 175 -5.92 12.24 -18.72
C LEU A 175 -6.88 11.53 -17.77
N ASP A 176 -8.18 11.51 -18.07
CA ASP A 176 -9.18 10.80 -17.27
C ASP A 176 -8.91 9.28 -17.32
N GLN A 177 -8.58 8.73 -18.49
CA GLN A 177 -8.13 7.33 -18.64
C GLN A 177 -6.85 7.05 -17.85
N LEU A 178 -5.86 7.95 -17.90
CA LEU A 178 -4.60 7.80 -17.17
C LEU A 178 -4.84 7.75 -15.65
N LYS A 179 -5.71 8.63 -15.14
CA LYS A 179 -6.09 8.67 -13.72
C LYS A 179 -6.85 7.43 -13.29
N ALA A 180 -7.75 6.92 -14.12
CA ALA A 180 -8.48 5.69 -13.82
C ALA A 180 -7.52 4.48 -13.69
N LEU A 181 -6.55 4.36 -14.60
CA LEU A 181 -5.51 3.32 -14.52
C LEU A 181 -4.59 3.50 -13.31
N GLN A 182 -4.25 4.76 -12.98
CA GLN A 182 -3.50 5.08 -11.77
C GLN A 182 -4.26 4.61 -10.52
N GLN A 183 -5.53 5.00 -10.40
CA GLN A 183 -6.37 4.64 -9.26
C GLN A 183 -6.57 3.12 -9.15
N GLN A 184 -6.72 2.40 -10.27
CA GLN A 184 -6.81 0.94 -10.26
C GLN A 184 -5.54 0.28 -9.69
N LEU A 185 -4.35 0.82 -10.02
CA LEU A 185 -3.07 0.26 -9.57
C LEU A 185 -2.70 0.65 -8.15
N SER A 186 -2.89 1.93 -7.80
CA SER A 186 -2.47 2.52 -6.52
C SER A 186 -3.54 2.44 -5.45
N GLY A 187 -4.82 2.38 -5.83
CA GLY A 187 -5.97 2.38 -4.95
C GLY A 187 -6.59 3.76 -4.79
N ASN A 188 -7.68 3.82 -4.04
CA ASN A 188 -8.31 5.07 -3.62
C ASN A 188 -8.01 5.33 -2.14
N HIS A 189 -7.08 6.25 -1.88
CA HIS A 189 -6.73 6.65 -0.52
C HIS A 189 -7.92 7.24 0.25
N ASP A 190 -8.85 7.91 -0.42
CA ASP A 190 -10.01 8.54 0.22
C ASP A 190 -11.07 7.53 0.66
N GLU A 191 -11.10 6.36 0.03
CA GLU A 191 -12.07 5.29 0.30
C GLU A 191 -11.44 4.08 1.01
N GLU A 192 -10.17 4.19 1.43
CA GLU A 192 -9.39 3.10 2.02
C GLU A 192 -9.34 1.83 1.15
N GLU A 193 -9.52 1.97 -0.17
CA GLU A 193 -9.51 0.86 -1.11
C GLU A 193 -8.09 0.64 -1.65
N PRO A 194 -7.42 -0.48 -1.30
CA PRO A 194 -6.09 -0.78 -1.82
C PRO A 194 -6.14 -1.08 -3.32
N GLY A 195 -5.14 -0.60 -4.06
CA GLY A 195 -5.00 -0.91 -5.48
C GLY A 195 -4.34 -2.27 -5.74
N LEU A 196 -4.30 -2.66 -7.02
CA LEU A 196 -3.74 -3.94 -7.47
C LEU A 196 -2.27 -4.15 -7.04
N LEU A 197 -1.44 -3.09 -7.06
CA LEU A 197 -0.06 -3.15 -6.58
C LEU A 197 -0.02 -3.51 -5.09
N HIS A 198 -0.99 -3.04 -4.32
CA HIS A 198 -1.10 -3.37 -2.91
C HIS A 198 -1.57 -4.79 -2.68
N GLU A 199 -2.68 -5.17 -3.29
CA GLU A 199 -3.29 -6.47 -3.05
C GLU A 199 -2.38 -7.63 -3.48
N THR A 200 -1.66 -7.47 -4.59
CA THR A 200 -0.69 -8.48 -5.06
C THR A 200 0.38 -8.76 -4.01
N GLU A 201 0.99 -7.71 -3.44
CA GLU A 201 1.97 -7.83 -2.37
C GLU A 201 1.34 -8.35 -1.07
N TYR A 202 0.14 -7.89 -0.73
CA TYR A 202 -0.57 -8.27 0.49
C TYR A 202 -0.79 -9.78 0.56
N PHE A 203 -1.36 -10.39 -0.47
CA PHE A 203 -1.62 -11.84 -0.45
C PHE A 203 -0.34 -12.68 -0.49
N TYR A 204 0.70 -12.21 -1.19
CA TYR A 204 2.03 -12.81 -1.08
C TYR A 204 2.53 -12.76 0.37
N LYS A 205 2.46 -11.60 1.03
CA LYS A 205 2.87 -11.42 2.44
C LYS A 205 2.10 -12.33 3.38
N GLN A 206 0.80 -12.55 3.17
CA GLN A 206 0.03 -13.48 4.00
C GLN A 206 0.54 -14.93 3.85
N ALA A 207 0.81 -15.37 2.62
CA ALA A 207 1.39 -16.69 2.36
C ALA A 207 2.80 -16.82 2.96
N HIS A 208 3.64 -15.81 2.77
CA HIS A 208 5.00 -15.75 3.31
C HIS A 208 5.00 -15.72 4.83
N TRP A 209 4.09 -14.96 5.46
CA TRP A 209 3.98 -14.87 6.92
C TRP A 209 3.71 -16.23 7.57
N LEU A 210 2.84 -17.05 6.95
CA LEU A 210 2.56 -18.42 7.39
C LEU A 210 3.74 -19.36 7.13
N THR A 211 4.27 -19.38 5.91
CA THR A 211 5.29 -20.34 5.48
C THR A 211 6.67 -20.08 6.09
N SER A 212 7.02 -18.82 6.36
CA SER A 212 8.26 -18.47 7.08
C SER A 212 8.25 -18.94 8.54
N ARG A 213 7.08 -18.99 9.18
CA ARG A 213 6.91 -19.38 10.59
C ARG A 213 6.66 -20.87 10.78
N PHE A 214 6.04 -21.52 9.80
CA PHE A 214 5.72 -22.95 9.81
C PHE A 214 6.17 -23.60 8.49
N PRO A 215 7.49 -23.65 8.21
CA PRO A 215 8.02 -24.09 6.91
C PRO A 215 7.66 -25.54 6.58
N ASP A 216 7.58 -26.40 7.59
CA ASP A 216 7.26 -27.81 7.44
C ASP A 216 5.74 -28.09 7.45
N GLY A 217 4.90 -27.05 7.51
CA GLY A 217 3.44 -27.21 7.59
C GLY A 217 2.96 -27.92 8.86
N VAL A 218 3.79 -27.95 9.90
CA VAL A 218 3.47 -28.52 11.21
C VAL A 218 3.62 -27.46 12.29
N TYR A 219 2.92 -27.65 13.40
CA TYR A 219 3.05 -26.73 14.53
C TYR A 219 4.46 -26.80 15.11
N THR A 220 5.04 -25.63 15.31
CA THR A 220 6.22 -25.41 16.13
C THR A 220 5.98 -24.19 17.01
N ASP A 221 6.68 -24.12 18.14
CA ASP A 221 6.67 -22.89 18.94
C ASP A 221 7.43 -21.79 18.19
N VAL A 222 6.83 -20.61 18.11
CA VAL A 222 7.36 -19.44 17.38
C VAL A 222 7.49 -18.29 18.37
N GLU A 223 8.72 -17.80 18.55
CA GLU A 223 9.01 -16.72 19.49
C GLU A 223 8.18 -15.46 19.19
N GLY A 224 7.63 -14.85 20.23
CA GLY A 224 6.74 -13.70 20.16
C GLY A 224 5.34 -13.98 19.58
N LEU A 225 5.04 -15.21 19.14
CA LEU A 225 3.77 -15.56 18.50
C LEU A 225 3.03 -16.68 19.23
N CYS A 226 3.60 -17.87 19.34
CA CYS A 226 2.89 -19.02 19.91
C CYS A 226 3.82 -19.98 20.64
N LYS A 227 3.30 -20.57 21.73
CA LYS A 227 4.00 -21.58 22.52
C LYS A 227 3.02 -22.58 23.14
N VAL A 228 3.31 -23.88 23.09
CA VAL A 228 2.60 -24.85 23.93
C VAL A 228 3.10 -24.73 25.35
N VAL A 229 2.18 -24.45 26.29
CA VAL A 229 2.51 -24.16 27.69
C VAL A 229 1.81 -25.16 28.57
N THR A 230 2.57 -25.76 29.49
CA THR A 230 2.05 -26.73 30.47
C THR A 230 1.41 -26.02 31.67
N GLN A 231 0.54 -26.72 32.40
CA GLN A 231 -0.06 -26.17 33.63
C GLN A 231 0.99 -25.81 34.69
N LYS A 232 2.11 -26.55 34.77
CA LYS A 232 3.21 -26.24 35.68
C LYS A 232 3.89 -24.91 35.34
N GLU A 233 4.09 -24.63 34.05
CA GLU A 233 4.62 -23.33 33.61
C GLU A 233 3.65 -22.18 33.91
N ILE A 234 2.34 -22.44 33.85
CA ILE A 234 1.30 -21.46 34.21
C ILE A 234 1.30 -21.18 35.71
N GLU A 235 1.34 -22.23 36.54
CA GLU A 235 1.44 -22.12 37.99
C GLU A 235 2.69 -21.34 38.43
N ALA A 236 3.84 -21.63 37.82
CA ALA A 236 5.10 -20.92 38.08
C ALA A 236 5.07 -19.42 37.68
N LYS A 237 4.07 -18.98 36.93
CA LYS A 237 3.86 -17.58 36.52
C LYS A 237 2.60 -16.97 37.13
N ASP A 238 2.25 -17.42 38.34
CA ASP A 238 1.12 -16.95 39.15
C ASP A 238 -0.23 -17.11 38.44
N TRP A 239 -0.39 -18.21 37.69
CA TRP A 239 -1.60 -18.51 36.92
C TRP A 239 -1.98 -17.46 35.86
N SER A 240 -1.05 -16.57 35.49
CA SER A 240 -1.31 -15.54 34.49
C SER A 240 -1.54 -16.16 33.12
N LEU A 241 -2.64 -15.81 32.44
CA LEU A 241 -2.91 -16.29 31.07
C LEU A 241 -2.45 -15.33 29.98
N SER A 242 -1.66 -14.31 30.33
CA SER A 242 -1.13 -13.32 29.38
C SER A 242 -0.09 -13.99 28.45
N PRO A 243 -0.38 -14.14 27.13
CA PRO A 243 0.48 -14.92 26.23
C PRO A 243 1.94 -14.43 26.16
N GLY A 244 2.14 -13.12 26.21
CA GLY A 244 3.48 -12.50 26.19
C GLY A 244 4.42 -12.93 27.31
N ARG A 245 3.89 -13.43 28.44
CA ARG A 245 4.72 -13.99 29.50
C ARG A 245 5.39 -15.29 29.07
N TYR A 246 4.88 -15.97 28.04
CA TYR A 246 5.27 -17.33 27.66
C TYR A 246 5.99 -17.40 26.32
N VAL A 247 5.58 -16.58 25.35
CA VAL A 247 6.04 -16.70 23.96
C VAL A 247 7.38 -16.01 23.70
N GLY A 248 7.90 -15.22 24.65
CA GLY A 248 9.12 -14.42 24.42
C GLY A 248 8.83 -13.14 23.62
N VAL A 249 9.87 -12.55 23.03
CA VAL A 249 9.75 -11.32 22.25
C VAL A 249 10.35 -11.56 20.88
N ASP A 250 9.52 -11.44 19.85
CA ASP A 250 10.03 -11.42 18.48
C ASP A 250 10.95 -10.19 18.29
N THR A 251 12.20 -10.44 17.91
CA THR A 251 13.25 -9.44 17.71
C THR A 251 13.38 -9.00 16.25
N THR A 252 12.61 -9.58 15.33
CA THR A 252 12.60 -9.11 13.94
C THR A 252 12.07 -7.70 13.85
N THR A 253 12.80 -6.84 13.13
CA THR A 253 12.37 -5.47 12.84
C THR A 253 11.31 -5.52 11.75
N ASP A 254 10.23 -4.74 11.92
CA ASP A 254 9.21 -4.60 10.88
C ASP A 254 9.69 -3.57 9.85
N ASP A 255 10.44 -4.06 8.85
CA ASP A 255 11.00 -3.23 7.77
C ASP A 255 9.91 -2.60 6.86
N ASP A 256 8.65 -2.98 7.06
CA ASP A 256 7.49 -2.48 6.33
C ASP A 256 6.71 -1.38 7.08
N PHE A 257 7.13 -1.00 8.29
CA PHE A 257 6.46 0.04 9.06
C PHE A 257 6.66 1.42 8.42
N ASP A 258 5.60 2.00 7.85
CA ASP A 258 5.64 3.37 7.30
C ASP A 258 5.56 4.39 8.45
N TYR A 259 6.74 4.74 8.99
CA TYR A 259 6.86 5.72 10.06
C TYR A 259 6.30 7.08 9.68
N GLU A 260 6.36 7.47 8.40
CA GLU A 260 5.91 8.77 7.93
C GLU A 260 4.39 8.86 7.96
N GLU A 261 3.71 7.83 7.45
CA GLU A 261 2.26 7.70 7.54
C GLU A 261 1.80 7.67 9.02
N ARG A 262 2.45 6.86 9.85
CA ARG A 262 2.13 6.79 11.28
C ARG A 262 2.34 8.13 12.00
N LEU A 263 3.39 8.88 11.65
CA LEU A 263 3.64 10.20 12.23
C LEU A 263 2.58 11.21 11.80
N ASN A 264 2.14 11.17 10.54
CA ASN A 264 1.04 12.02 10.06
C ASN A 264 -0.27 11.70 10.77
N GLU A 265 -0.62 10.42 10.94
CA GLU A 265 -1.78 10.00 11.73
C GLU A 265 -1.71 10.53 13.17
N ILE A 266 -0.54 10.37 13.83
CA ILE A 266 -0.32 10.87 15.19
C ILE A 266 -0.46 12.39 15.23
N HIS A 267 0.00 13.10 14.20
CA HIS A 267 -0.11 14.56 14.12
C HIS A 267 -1.57 15.01 14.05
N ILE A 268 -2.36 14.40 13.17
CA ILE A 268 -3.80 14.67 13.03
C ILE A 268 -4.55 14.34 14.33
N GLU A 269 -4.24 13.20 14.96
CA GLU A 269 -4.84 12.81 16.25
C GLU A 269 -4.49 13.83 17.34
N LEU A 270 -3.24 14.31 17.37
CA LEU A 270 -2.78 15.30 18.34
C LEU A 270 -3.42 16.68 18.12
N GLU A 271 -3.63 17.10 16.87
CA GLU A 271 -4.39 18.31 16.55
C GLU A 271 -5.83 18.21 17.06
N GLY A 272 -6.53 17.11 16.78
CA GLY A 272 -7.90 16.89 17.27
C GLY A 272 -7.99 16.88 18.80
N LEU A 273 -7.06 16.20 19.49
CA LEU A 273 -6.99 16.21 20.95
C LEU A 273 -6.72 17.61 21.52
N ASN A 274 -5.92 18.42 20.84
CA ASN A 274 -5.68 19.80 21.25
C ASN A 274 -6.95 20.65 21.11
N GLU A 275 -7.70 20.51 20.02
CA GLU A 275 -8.99 21.21 19.85
C GLU A 275 -9.99 20.83 20.95
N GLU A 276 -10.12 19.53 21.26
CA GLU A 276 -10.95 19.06 22.37
C GLU A 276 -10.50 19.66 23.71
N ALA A 277 -9.19 19.69 23.97
CA ALA A 277 -8.63 20.27 25.19
C ALA A 277 -8.92 21.78 25.30
N PHE A 278 -8.80 22.54 24.20
CA PHE A 278 -9.15 23.97 24.17
C PHE A 278 -10.65 24.18 24.44
N ASN A 279 -11.51 23.37 23.84
CA ASN A 279 -12.95 23.43 24.08
C ASN A 279 -13.30 23.15 25.55
N LEU A 280 -12.69 22.13 26.15
CA LEU A 280 -12.90 21.80 27.55
C LEU A 280 -12.39 22.91 28.48
N ALA A 281 -11.21 23.48 28.19
CA ALA A 281 -10.66 24.61 28.94
C ALA A 281 -11.60 25.83 28.90
N ASN A 282 -12.15 26.15 27.74
CA ASN A 282 -13.13 27.22 27.57
C ASN A 282 -14.42 26.94 28.36
N GLN A 283 -14.93 25.70 28.32
CA GLN A 283 -16.09 25.32 29.12
C GLN A 283 -15.84 25.51 30.62
N ILE A 284 -14.69 25.03 31.13
CA ILE A 284 -14.30 25.20 32.54
C ILE A 284 -14.25 26.69 32.90
N GLN A 285 -13.62 27.53 32.06
CA GLN A 285 -13.55 28.97 32.32
C GLN A 285 -14.93 29.62 32.37
N ASN A 286 -15.85 29.22 31.49
CA ASN A 286 -17.21 29.75 31.48
C ASN A 286 -17.99 29.31 32.72
N THR A 287 -17.91 28.04 33.10
CA THR A 287 -18.53 27.53 34.33
C THR A 287 -17.99 28.24 35.58
N ILE A 288 -16.68 28.52 35.65
CA ILE A 288 -16.10 29.28 36.77
C ILE A 288 -16.68 30.70 36.82
N LYS A 289 -16.83 31.38 35.67
CA LYS A 289 -17.45 32.73 35.61
C LYS A 289 -18.91 32.75 36.03
N GLU A 290 -19.62 31.64 35.90
CA GLU A 290 -21.02 31.52 36.36
C GLU A 290 -21.13 31.28 37.87
N ILE A 291 -20.06 30.77 38.50
CA ILE A 291 -20.02 30.42 39.93
C ILE A 291 -19.48 31.59 40.80
N ILE A 292 -18.67 32.47 40.22
CA ILE A 292 -18.09 33.66 40.88
C ILE A 292 -18.94 34.89 40.58
#